data_AF-A0A7S2RAH6-F1
#
_entry.id   AF-A0A7S2RAH6-F1
#
_cell.length_a   1.000
_cell.length_b   1.000
_cell.length_c   1.000
_cell.angle_alpha   90.00
_cell.angle_beta   90.00
_cell.angle_gamma   90.00
#
_symmetry.space_group_name_H-M   'P 1'
#
loop_
_entity.id
_entity.type
_entity.pdbx_description
1 polymer ?
#
loop_
_entity_poly.entity_id
_entity_poly.type
_entity_poly.pdbx_seq_one_letter_code
_entity_poly.pdbx_strand_id
1 'polypeptide(L)'
;MSVTRGVVPSVCWLGLAKSAATSLVLFGVQKLANPLYANRQCAMRAVNESNPVAYSIHPLWKDMTYDDSCDGMVDEYADQQTNDTAHMESLIGFYYSRSLIALFAVAFVLYAVDKIRKTGVICSAVNFAMLQVLGFMMGTVYLMHVHFMQDITYLTGAIMHHARDKSLGLDAKRGTITQGYLTSGLLHRMYLQAAVYLTVSNSPRLRKFVSPVVAMGLLELWCVIMVNEVKKNHPLYHAYVSEHPDMDPGAPYSWFQRAYMHCIVHHETGYSFSGDPLLDPLYDGTLEVYAWLHNKVLNLALDSTAHHVFSTAFDVLMGVSGVGLCWIIAQVCSFVYSTVTSPLAPA
;
A
#
# COMPACT_ATOMS: atom_id res chain seq x y z
N MET A 1 16.57 -10.93 -23.94
CA MET A 1 15.22 -11.38 -23.55
C MET A 1 15.20 -12.56 -22.55
N SER A 2 16.30 -12.90 -21.84
CA SER A 2 16.31 -14.02 -20.87
C SER A 2 15.90 -13.65 -19.43
N VAL A 3 15.76 -12.36 -19.11
CA VAL A 3 15.48 -11.86 -17.75
C VAL A 3 14.09 -12.25 -17.23
N THR A 4 13.13 -12.46 -18.12
CA THR A 4 11.73 -12.78 -17.76
C THR A 4 11.55 -14.20 -17.25
N ARG A 5 12.46 -15.15 -17.57
CA ARG A 5 12.28 -16.56 -17.22
C ARG A 5 12.49 -16.90 -15.74
N GLY A 6 13.14 -16.03 -14.97
CA GLY A 6 13.41 -16.26 -13.54
C GLY A 6 12.73 -15.30 -12.57
N VAL A 7 12.52 -14.04 -12.96
CA VAL A 7 11.98 -13.01 -12.05
C VAL A 7 10.50 -13.23 -11.79
N VAL A 8 9.68 -13.43 -12.83
CA VAL A 8 8.23 -13.58 -12.68
C VAL A 8 7.88 -14.79 -11.81
N PRO A 9 8.40 -16.00 -12.05
CA PRO A 9 8.11 -17.14 -11.17
C PRO A 9 8.53 -16.89 -9.72
N SER A 10 9.70 -16.27 -9.49
CA SER A 10 10.19 -15.99 -8.13
C SER A 10 9.30 -14.99 -7.40
N VAL A 11 8.84 -13.95 -8.09
CA VAL A 11 7.92 -12.94 -7.53
C VAL A 11 6.56 -13.59 -7.24
N CYS A 12 6.04 -14.44 -8.13
CA CYS A 12 4.80 -15.19 -7.86
C CYS A 12 4.93 -16.08 -6.62
N TRP A 13 6.02 -16.85 -6.50
CA TRP A 13 6.25 -17.70 -5.33
C TRP A 13 6.40 -16.92 -4.03
N LEU A 14 7.11 -15.78 -4.06
CA LEU A 14 7.20 -14.88 -2.92
C LEU A 14 5.83 -14.30 -2.54
N GLY A 15 5.01 -13.95 -3.53
CA GLY A 15 3.64 -13.47 -3.32
C GLY A 15 2.80 -14.53 -2.61
N LEU A 16 2.79 -15.76 -3.14
CA LEU A 16 2.07 -16.90 -2.55
C LEU A 16 2.54 -17.18 -1.12
N ALA A 17 3.86 -17.19 -0.88
CA ALA A 17 4.43 -17.40 0.45
C ALA A 17 4.00 -16.28 1.41
N LYS A 18 4.01 -15.02 0.96
CA LYS A 18 3.57 -13.86 1.75
C LYS A 18 2.08 -13.96 2.08
N SER A 19 1.22 -14.28 1.12
CA SER A 19 -0.23 -14.39 1.37
C SER A 19 -0.52 -15.53 2.34
N ALA A 20 0.08 -16.71 2.11
CA ALA A 20 -0.07 -17.86 3.01
C ALA A 20 0.41 -17.55 4.43
N ALA A 21 1.59 -16.94 4.59
CA ALA A 21 2.10 -16.52 5.89
C ALA A 21 1.16 -15.52 6.58
N THR A 22 0.65 -14.53 5.83
CA THR A 22 -0.27 -13.53 6.38
C THR A 22 -1.55 -14.19 6.89
N SER A 23 -2.19 -15.05 6.08
CA SER A 23 -3.40 -15.77 6.48
C SER A 23 -3.19 -16.70 7.66
N LEU A 24 -2.08 -17.44 7.71
CA LEU A 24 -1.75 -18.35 8.81
C LEU A 24 -1.51 -17.61 10.13
N VAL A 25 -0.75 -16.52 10.09
CA VAL A 25 -0.47 -15.72 11.30
C VAL A 25 -1.77 -15.12 11.83
N LEU A 26 -2.60 -14.54 10.96
CA LEU A 26 -3.87 -13.93 11.37
C LEU A 26 -4.84 -14.94 11.94
N PHE A 27 -5.02 -16.08 11.26
CA PHE A 27 -5.86 -17.16 11.78
C PHE A 27 -5.35 -17.68 13.13
N GLY A 28 -4.03 -17.84 13.27
CA GLY A 28 -3.39 -18.24 14.52
C GLY A 28 -3.66 -17.26 15.66
N VAL A 29 -3.49 -15.95 15.43
CA VAL A 29 -3.76 -14.91 16.43
C VAL A 29 -5.25 -14.90 16.80
N GLN A 30 -6.15 -14.97 15.82
CA GLN A 30 -7.59 -14.99 16.05
C GLN A 30 -8.03 -16.21 16.87
N LYS A 31 -7.50 -17.39 16.58
CA LYS A 31 -7.90 -18.63 17.28
C LYS A 31 -7.23 -18.81 18.64
N LEU A 32 -6.00 -18.32 18.82
CA LEU A 32 -5.20 -18.65 20.00
C LEU A 32 -5.03 -17.49 20.99
N ALA A 33 -5.22 -16.24 20.56
CA ALA A 33 -4.95 -15.07 21.38
C ALA A 33 -6.15 -14.12 21.52
N ASN A 34 -6.71 -13.63 20.41
CA ASN A 34 -7.81 -12.68 20.44
C ASN A 34 -8.77 -12.88 19.24
N PRO A 35 -9.99 -13.40 19.43
CA PRO A 35 -10.95 -13.66 18.36
C PRO A 35 -11.47 -12.41 17.66
N LEU A 36 -11.30 -11.23 18.27
CA LEU A 36 -11.64 -9.93 17.70
C LEU A 36 -10.47 -9.29 16.95
N TYR A 37 -9.27 -9.87 16.96
CA TYR A 37 -8.11 -9.34 16.25
C TYR A 37 -8.34 -9.35 14.73
N ALA A 38 -8.47 -8.17 14.12
CA ALA A 38 -8.77 -8.01 12.69
C ALA A 38 -9.95 -8.89 12.21
N ASN A 39 -10.98 -9.04 13.06
CA ASN A 39 -12.20 -9.78 12.73
C ASN A 39 -13.00 -9.05 11.66
N ARG A 40 -13.22 -9.72 10.53
CA ARG A 40 -13.77 -9.10 9.32
C ARG A 40 -15.27 -8.91 9.37
N GLN A 41 -16.01 -9.86 9.94
CA GLN A 41 -17.46 -9.72 10.17
C GLN A 41 -17.72 -8.47 11.02
N CYS A 42 -16.95 -8.31 12.10
CA CYS A 42 -17.08 -7.16 13.01
C CYS A 42 -16.65 -5.87 12.32
N ALA A 43 -15.57 -5.89 11.52
CA ALA A 43 -15.12 -4.73 10.77
C ALA A 43 -16.15 -4.23 9.76
N MET A 44 -16.69 -5.13 8.92
CA MET A 44 -17.69 -4.77 7.92
C MET A 44 -18.96 -4.24 8.56
N ARG A 45 -19.41 -4.89 9.65
CA ARG A 45 -20.55 -4.42 10.42
C ARG A 45 -20.33 -3.04 11.03
N ALA A 46 -19.20 -2.83 11.69
CA ALA A 46 -18.87 -1.54 12.30
C ALA A 46 -18.84 -0.40 11.29
N VAL A 47 -18.28 -0.64 10.09
CA VAL A 47 -18.27 0.34 9.00
C VAL A 47 -19.68 0.59 8.48
N ASN A 48 -20.51 -0.44 8.29
CA ASN A 48 -21.88 -0.28 7.83
C ASN A 48 -22.75 0.49 8.84
N GLU A 49 -22.69 0.13 10.12
CA GLU A 49 -23.49 0.74 11.17
C GLU A 49 -23.08 2.20 11.43
N SER A 50 -21.78 2.52 11.33
CA SER A 50 -21.28 3.88 11.54
C SER A 50 -21.35 4.77 10.29
N ASN A 51 -21.28 4.19 9.08
CA ASN A 51 -21.29 4.94 7.82
C ASN A 51 -22.05 4.20 6.70
N PRO A 52 -23.38 4.02 6.83
CA PRO A 52 -24.17 3.20 5.91
C PRO A 52 -24.21 3.77 4.49
N VAL A 53 -24.08 5.11 4.35
CA VAL A 53 -24.06 5.77 3.05
C VAL A 53 -22.82 5.37 2.26
N ALA A 54 -21.62 5.56 2.84
CA ALA A 54 -20.37 5.16 2.19
C ALA A 54 -20.32 3.65 1.92
N TYR A 55 -20.77 2.83 2.88
CA TYR A 55 -20.87 1.37 2.72
C TYR A 55 -21.71 0.99 1.50
N SER A 56 -22.87 1.64 1.32
CA SER A 56 -23.81 1.32 0.23
C SER A 56 -23.33 1.71 -1.18
N ILE A 57 -22.36 2.64 -1.28
CA ILE A 57 -21.81 3.07 -2.57
C ILE A 57 -20.44 2.46 -2.87
N HIS A 58 -19.74 1.95 -1.85
CA HIS A 58 -18.45 1.31 -2.01
C HIS A 58 -18.47 0.19 -3.07
N PRO A 59 -17.51 0.13 -4.02
CA PRO A 59 -17.50 -0.84 -5.13
C PRO A 59 -17.67 -2.28 -4.69
N LEU A 60 -16.95 -2.66 -3.63
CA LEU A 60 -16.97 -4.00 -3.03
C LEU A 60 -17.98 -4.17 -1.89
N TRP A 61 -17.98 -3.31 -0.87
CA TRP A 61 -18.67 -3.56 0.40
C TRP A 61 -20.20 -3.58 0.30
N LYS A 62 -20.78 -2.81 -0.62
CA LYS A 62 -22.24 -2.68 -0.78
C LYS A 62 -22.99 -4.00 -0.99
N ASP A 63 -22.30 -5.00 -1.53
CA ASP A 63 -22.87 -6.31 -1.86
C ASP A 63 -22.41 -7.40 -0.87
N MET A 64 -21.60 -7.05 0.14
CA MET A 64 -21.11 -8.02 1.12
C MET A 64 -22.08 -8.19 2.27
N THR A 65 -22.38 -9.43 2.58
CA THR A 65 -23.16 -9.83 3.75
C THR A 65 -22.23 -10.32 4.84
N TYR A 66 -22.39 -9.78 6.04
CA TYR A 66 -21.80 -10.30 7.27
C TYR A 66 -22.86 -11.00 8.12
N ASP A 67 -22.43 -11.91 9.00
CA ASP A 67 -23.32 -12.67 9.87
C ASP A 67 -23.49 -12.02 11.26
N ASP A 68 -24.34 -12.63 12.09
CA ASP A 68 -24.65 -12.17 13.44
C ASP A 68 -23.54 -12.51 14.45
N SER A 69 -22.40 -13.05 14.01
CA SER A 69 -21.30 -13.44 14.91
C SER A 69 -20.69 -12.27 15.68
N CYS A 70 -20.96 -11.03 15.26
CA CYS A 70 -20.53 -9.79 15.89
C CYS A 70 -21.67 -8.97 16.55
N ASP A 71 -22.85 -9.56 16.73
CA ASP A 71 -23.98 -8.94 17.44
C ASP A 71 -23.54 -8.46 18.83
N GLY A 72 -23.71 -7.15 19.11
CA GLY A 72 -23.38 -6.55 20.40
C GLY A 72 -21.88 -6.44 20.72
N MET A 73 -20.99 -6.79 19.80
CA MET A 73 -19.53 -6.74 19.97
C MET A 73 -18.86 -5.64 19.14
N VAL A 74 -19.62 -4.85 18.38
CA VAL A 74 -19.10 -3.80 17.50
C VAL A 74 -18.30 -2.74 18.28
N ASP A 75 -18.82 -2.30 19.43
CA ASP A 75 -18.16 -1.30 20.27
C ASP A 75 -16.86 -1.85 20.87
N GLU A 76 -16.89 -3.09 21.38
CA GLU A 76 -15.69 -3.75 21.90
C GLU A 76 -14.63 -3.94 20.79
N TYR A 77 -15.06 -4.35 19.60
CA TYR A 77 -14.18 -4.48 18.45
C TYR A 77 -13.54 -3.12 18.09
N ALA A 78 -14.34 -2.05 18.01
CA ALA A 78 -13.86 -0.70 17.70
C ALA A 78 -12.85 -0.19 18.75
N ASP A 79 -13.13 -0.41 20.03
CA ASP A 79 -12.24 -0.06 21.13
C ASP A 79 -10.91 -0.82 21.04
N GLN A 80 -10.96 -2.13 20.75
CA GLN A 80 -9.77 -2.94 20.57
C GLN A 80 -8.90 -2.50 19.38
N GLN A 81 -9.51 -2.02 18.29
CA GLN A 81 -8.74 -1.50 17.15
C GLN A 81 -7.95 -0.24 17.49
N THR A 82 -8.21 0.40 18.63
CA THR A 82 -7.55 1.64 19.06
C THR A 82 -6.91 1.55 20.46
N ASN A 83 -6.72 0.33 20.98
CA ASN A 83 -6.17 0.08 22.31
C ASN A 83 -4.62 0.01 22.33
N ASP A 84 -4.04 -0.28 23.50
CA ASP A 84 -2.59 -0.34 23.71
C ASP A 84 -1.88 -1.36 22.80
N THR A 85 -2.54 -2.45 22.41
CA THR A 85 -1.96 -3.44 21.48
C THR A 85 -1.80 -2.84 20.08
N ALA A 86 -2.81 -2.12 19.59
CA ALA A 86 -2.72 -1.38 18.33
C ALA A 86 -1.62 -0.31 18.39
N HIS A 87 -1.48 0.37 19.53
CA HIS A 87 -0.40 1.32 19.77
C HIS A 87 0.99 0.66 19.70
N MET A 88 1.15 -0.52 20.29
CA MET A 88 2.40 -1.28 20.26
C MET A 88 2.78 -1.75 18.83
N GLU A 89 1.81 -2.21 18.04
CA GLU A 89 2.05 -2.54 16.62
C GLU A 89 2.56 -1.32 15.84
N SER A 90 1.95 -0.16 16.07
CA SER A 90 2.38 1.11 15.48
C SER A 90 3.82 1.47 15.87
N LEU A 91 4.15 1.31 17.15
CA LEU A 91 5.46 1.63 17.69
C LEU A 91 6.56 0.71 17.11
N ILE A 92 6.28 -0.60 17.00
CA ILE A 92 7.19 -1.58 16.38
C ILE A 92 7.40 -1.23 14.90
N GLY A 93 6.31 -0.98 14.16
CA GLY A 93 6.38 -0.58 12.75
C GLY A 93 7.19 0.70 12.54
N PHE A 94 7.04 1.68 13.45
CA PHE A 94 7.81 2.92 13.44
C PHE A 94 9.31 2.69 13.67
N TYR A 95 9.68 1.92 14.69
CA TYR A 95 11.10 1.63 14.97
C TYR A 95 11.75 0.79 13.86
N TYR A 96 11.02 -0.17 13.30
CA TYR A 96 11.47 -0.95 12.15
C TYR A 96 11.78 -0.03 10.96
N SER A 97 10.82 0.83 10.60
CA SER A 97 10.97 1.76 9.47
C SER A 97 12.15 2.72 9.67
N ARG A 98 12.32 3.28 10.88
CA ARG A 98 13.43 4.19 11.18
C ARG A 98 14.79 3.50 11.11
N SER A 99 14.86 2.27 11.63
CA SER A 99 16.08 1.46 11.59
C SER A 99 16.50 1.17 10.16
N LEU A 100 15.54 0.77 9.31
CA LEU A 100 15.80 0.55 7.89
C LEU A 100 16.20 1.82 7.16
N ILE A 101 15.52 2.95 7.38
CA ILE A 101 15.91 4.23 6.79
C ILE A 101 17.34 4.60 7.15
N ALA A 102 17.73 4.45 8.42
CA ALA A 102 19.10 4.77 8.84
C ALA A 102 20.13 3.91 8.09
N LEU A 103 19.87 2.60 7.96
CA LEU A 103 20.72 1.68 7.22
C LEU A 103 20.78 2.03 5.72
N PHE A 104 19.63 2.32 5.11
CA PHE A 104 19.56 2.66 3.69
C PHE A 104 20.10 4.04 3.36
N ALA A 105 20.05 5.00 4.30
CA ALA A 105 20.67 6.31 4.14
C ALA A 105 22.19 6.18 4.00
N VAL A 106 22.82 5.33 4.81
CA VAL A 106 24.26 5.01 4.67
C VAL A 106 24.54 4.39 3.30
N ALA A 107 23.75 3.38 2.89
CA ALA A 107 23.91 2.75 1.58
C ALA A 107 23.74 3.76 0.42
N PHE A 108 22.80 4.69 0.55
CA PHE A 108 22.54 5.74 -0.45
C PHE A 108 23.68 6.75 -0.53
N VAL A 109 24.22 7.21 0.61
CA VAL A 109 25.38 8.12 0.64
C VAL A 109 26.60 7.45 0.01
N LEU A 110 26.89 6.20 0.38
CA LEU A 110 28.00 5.45 -0.20
C LEU A 110 27.84 5.26 -1.72
N TYR A 111 26.63 4.94 -2.16
CA TYR A 111 26.29 4.85 -3.57
C TYR A 111 26.47 6.19 -4.29
N ALA A 112 26.05 7.28 -3.65
CA ALA A 112 26.14 8.62 -4.23
C ALA A 112 27.59 9.05 -4.45
N VAL A 113 28.44 8.84 -3.44
CA VAL A 113 29.89 9.11 -3.53
C VAL A 113 30.53 8.28 -4.64
N ASP A 114 30.22 6.97 -4.72
CA ASP A 114 30.77 6.11 -5.78
C ASP A 114 30.31 6.55 -7.18
N LYS A 115 29.05 6.95 -7.35
CA LYS A 115 28.53 7.46 -8.63
C LYS A 115 29.17 8.78 -9.05
N ILE A 116 29.31 9.73 -8.13
CA ILE A 116 30.00 11.01 -8.40
C ILE A 116 31.43 10.74 -8.84
N ARG A 117 32.15 9.85 -8.14
CA ARG A 117 33.53 9.48 -8.48
C ARG A 117 33.64 8.84 -9.87
N LYS A 118 32.70 7.96 -10.25
CA LYS A 118 32.78 7.19 -11.49
C LYS A 118 32.24 7.92 -12.72
N THR A 119 31.25 8.78 -12.56
CA THR A 119 30.49 9.37 -13.68
C THR A 119 30.50 10.89 -13.70
N GLY A 120 31.08 11.53 -12.69
CA GLY A 120 31.06 12.99 -12.56
C GLY A 120 29.75 13.52 -11.98
N VAL A 121 29.75 14.81 -11.64
CA VAL A 121 28.65 15.47 -10.92
C VAL A 121 27.37 15.54 -11.76
N ILE A 122 27.47 15.91 -13.04
CA ILE A 122 26.31 16.10 -13.92
C ILE A 122 25.56 14.78 -14.14
N CYS A 123 26.26 13.72 -14.55
CA CYS A 123 25.66 12.41 -14.74
C CYS A 123 25.08 11.85 -13.43
N SER A 124 25.73 12.13 -12.29
CA SER A 124 25.21 11.73 -10.98
C SER A 124 23.93 12.48 -10.62
N ALA A 125 23.84 13.80 -10.89
CA ALA A 125 22.63 14.58 -10.66
C ALA A 125 21.43 14.03 -11.46
N VAL A 126 21.63 13.71 -12.74
CA VAL A 126 20.59 13.06 -13.58
C VAL A 126 20.22 11.69 -13.02
N ASN A 127 21.20 10.89 -12.56
CA ASN A 127 20.94 9.61 -11.92
C ASN A 127 20.04 9.79 -10.69
N PHE A 128 20.38 10.71 -9.78
CA PHE A 128 19.59 10.96 -8.58
C PHE A 128 18.19 11.46 -8.89
N ALA A 129 18.03 12.36 -9.86
CA ALA A 129 16.69 12.81 -10.28
C ALA A 129 15.83 11.62 -10.74
N MET A 130 16.37 10.72 -11.56
CA MET A 130 15.66 9.51 -11.99
C MET A 130 15.41 8.52 -10.85
N LEU A 131 16.31 8.45 -9.85
CA LEU A 131 16.09 7.64 -8.65
C LEU A 131 14.98 8.20 -7.76
N GLN A 132 14.81 9.52 -7.69
CA GLN A 132 13.68 10.13 -6.98
C GLN A 132 12.35 9.83 -7.68
N VAL A 133 12.31 9.92 -9.02
CA VAL A 133 11.11 9.54 -9.80
C VAL A 133 10.77 8.06 -9.59
N LEU A 134 11.77 7.17 -9.70
CA LEU A 134 11.57 5.74 -9.45
C LEU A 134 11.08 5.49 -8.02
N GLY A 135 11.71 6.11 -7.03
CA GLY A 135 11.34 5.99 -5.63
C GLY A 135 9.91 6.46 -5.34
N PHE A 136 9.54 7.65 -5.84
CA PHE A 136 8.18 8.20 -5.73
C PHE A 136 7.16 7.20 -6.27
N MET A 137 7.34 6.73 -7.51
CA MET A 137 6.40 5.79 -8.13
C MET A 137 6.32 4.45 -7.40
N MET A 138 7.45 3.89 -6.95
CA MET A 138 7.47 2.66 -6.15
C MET A 138 6.73 2.84 -4.82
N GLY A 139 6.91 4.00 -4.17
CA GLY A 139 6.19 4.36 -2.96
C GLY A 139 4.67 4.48 -3.18
N THR A 140 4.25 5.07 -4.30
CA THR A 140 2.83 5.17 -4.67
C THR A 140 2.23 3.79 -4.96
N VAL A 141 2.93 2.94 -5.72
CA VAL A 141 2.49 1.55 -5.99
C VAL A 141 2.38 0.77 -4.69
N TYR A 142 3.33 0.90 -3.76
CA TYR A 142 3.24 0.28 -2.44
C TYR A 142 1.99 0.75 -1.69
N LEU A 143 1.78 2.07 -1.60
CA LEU A 143 0.67 2.65 -0.84
C LEU A 143 -0.67 2.15 -1.40
N MET A 144 -0.80 2.17 -2.72
CA MET A 144 -2.01 1.70 -3.40
C MET A 144 -2.21 0.19 -3.26
N HIS A 145 -1.15 -0.61 -3.36
CA HIS A 145 -1.25 -2.06 -3.17
C HIS A 145 -1.67 -2.39 -1.74
N VAL A 146 -1.06 -1.76 -0.73
CA VAL A 146 -1.45 -1.96 0.66
C VAL A 146 -2.90 -1.55 0.87
N HIS A 147 -3.32 -0.39 0.37
CA HIS A 147 -4.69 0.09 0.51
C HIS A 147 -5.71 -0.84 -0.16
N PHE A 148 -5.49 -1.20 -1.43
CA PHE A 148 -6.31 -2.20 -2.14
C PHE A 148 -6.44 -3.50 -1.34
N MET A 149 -5.32 -3.96 -0.76
CA MET A 149 -5.29 -5.16 0.04
C MET A 149 -6.09 -5.04 1.34
N GLN A 150 -6.13 -3.87 1.97
CA GLN A 150 -6.98 -3.62 3.13
C GLN A 150 -8.46 -3.79 2.74
N ASP A 151 -8.85 -3.31 1.56
CA ASP A 151 -10.24 -3.35 1.09
C ASP A 151 -10.70 -4.73 0.64
N ILE A 152 -9.83 -5.56 0.04
CA ILE A 152 -10.24 -6.89 -0.50
C ILE A 152 -10.01 -8.04 0.47
N THR A 153 -9.07 -7.90 1.41
CA THR A 153 -8.69 -8.99 2.31
C THR A 153 -9.08 -8.75 3.76
N TYR A 154 -9.38 -7.51 4.14
CA TYR A 154 -9.80 -7.14 5.50
C TYR A 154 -8.84 -7.63 6.59
N LEU A 155 -7.57 -7.88 6.22
CA LEU A 155 -6.54 -8.46 7.09
C LEU A 155 -5.97 -7.45 8.08
N THR A 156 -6.40 -6.20 7.98
CA THR A 156 -6.12 -5.12 8.91
C THR A 156 -7.45 -4.55 9.39
N GLY A 157 -7.50 -4.15 10.65
CA GLY A 157 -8.57 -3.27 11.11
C GLY A 157 -8.58 -1.91 10.41
N ALA A 158 -7.71 -1.63 9.43
CA ALA A 158 -7.54 -0.30 8.83
C ALA A 158 -8.83 0.17 8.17
N ILE A 159 -9.67 -0.74 7.67
CA ILE A 159 -11.02 -0.40 7.19
C ILE A 159 -11.84 0.43 8.21
N MET A 160 -11.54 0.30 9.50
CA MET A 160 -12.14 1.12 10.57
C MET A 160 -11.82 2.61 10.46
N HIS A 161 -10.83 3.04 9.68
CA HIS A 161 -10.62 4.46 9.40
C HIS A 161 -11.74 5.07 8.54
N HIS A 162 -12.59 4.24 7.91
CA HIS A 162 -13.79 4.65 7.20
C HIS A 162 -15.05 4.72 8.09
N ALA A 163 -14.95 4.28 9.35
CA ALA A 163 -16.04 4.40 10.31
C ALA A 163 -16.22 5.87 10.75
N ARG A 164 -17.45 6.36 10.76
CA ARG A 164 -17.75 7.80 10.93
C ARG A 164 -17.96 8.24 12.39
N ASP A 165 -18.03 7.30 13.34
CA ASP A 165 -18.66 7.61 14.61
C ASP A 165 -17.77 8.36 15.62
N LYS A 166 -18.26 9.54 16.02
CA LYS A 166 -17.76 10.37 17.13
C LYS A 166 -18.05 9.75 18.49
N SER A 167 -19.11 8.94 18.61
CA SER A 167 -19.56 8.30 19.85
C SER A 167 -18.68 7.11 20.26
N LEU A 168 -18.07 6.43 19.27
CA LEU A 168 -17.07 5.38 19.45
C LEU A 168 -15.64 5.93 19.69
N GLY A 169 -15.47 7.25 19.78
CA GLY A 169 -14.16 7.87 19.97
C GLY A 169 -13.19 7.74 18.78
N LEU A 170 -13.66 7.23 17.64
CA LEU A 170 -12.84 6.97 16.45
C LEU A 170 -12.37 8.26 15.77
N ASP A 171 -13.16 9.34 15.89
CA ASP A 171 -12.80 10.67 15.40
C ASP A 171 -11.57 11.29 16.08
N ALA A 172 -11.32 10.95 17.35
CA ALA A 172 -10.20 11.48 18.13
C ALA A 172 -8.92 10.62 18.00
N LYS A 173 -9.04 9.38 17.51
CA LYS A 173 -7.94 8.42 17.34
C LYS A 173 -7.60 8.13 15.87
N ARG A 174 -7.95 9.05 14.96
CA ARG A 174 -7.67 9.07 13.49
C ARG A 174 -6.18 9.01 13.09
N GLY A 175 -5.28 8.68 14.00
CA GLY A 175 -3.85 8.45 13.75
C GLY A 175 -3.34 7.09 14.24
N THR A 176 -4.25 6.21 14.70
CA THR A 176 -3.90 4.91 15.25
C THR A 176 -3.88 3.89 14.13
N ILE A 177 -2.72 3.26 13.94
CA ILE A 177 -2.61 2.07 13.13
C ILE A 177 -3.39 0.98 13.84
N THR A 178 -4.42 0.44 13.19
CA THR A 178 -5.27 -0.62 13.73
C THR A 178 -4.53 -1.96 13.81
N GLN A 179 -5.07 -2.89 14.59
CA GLN A 179 -4.51 -4.23 14.69
C GLN A 179 -4.43 -4.93 13.32
N GLY A 180 -3.44 -5.79 13.15
CA GLY A 180 -3.19 -6.53 11.91
C GLY A 180 -2.28 -5.79 10.92
N TYR A 181 -1.97 -4.51 11.15
CA TYR A 181 -1.04 -3.76 10.31
C TYR A 181 0.38 -4.27 10.44
N LEU A 182 0.84 -4.63 11.64
CA LEU A 182 2.20 -5.16 11.80
C LEU A 182 2.35 -6.47 11.02
N THR A 183 1.34 -7.34 11.06
CA THR A 183 1.36 -8.63 10.35
C THR A 183 1.26 -8.42 8.85
N SER A 184 0.25 -7.71 8.37
CA SER A 184 0.02 -7.57 6.93
C SER A 184 0.93 -6.53 6.30
N GLY A 185 1.01 -5.30 6.82
CA GLY A 185 1.79 -4.21 6.26
C GLY A 185 3.29 -4.52 6.19
N LEU A 186 3.85 -5.12 7.25
CA LEU A 186 5.26 -5.52 7.25
C LEU A 186 5.54 -6.63 6.22
N LEU A 187 4.68 -7.64 6.13
CA LEU A 187 4.85 -8.73 5.16
C LEU A 187 4.74 -8.23 3.72
N HIS A 188 3.81 -7.31 3.43
CA HIS A 188 3.72 -6.66 2.11
C HIS A 188 4.98 -5.87 1.79
N ARG A 189 5.51 -5.14 2.78
CA ARG A 189 6.73 -4.35 2.64
C ARG A 189 7.94 -5.24 2.36
N MET A 190 8.12 -6.32 3.12
CA MET A 190 9.18 -7.30 2.90
C MET A 190 9.07 -7.98 1.53
N TYR A 191 7.85 -8.35 1.12
CA TYR A 191 7.59 -8.90 -0.21
C TYR A 191 8.01 -7.93 -1.32
N LEU A 192 7.57 -6.66 -1.26
CA LEU A 192 7.92 -5.67 -2.28
C LEU A 192 9.41 -5.34 -2.28
N GLN A 193 10.06 -5.26 -1.12
CA GLN A 193 11.52 -5.12 -1.01
C GLN A 193 12.25 -6.29 -1.69
N ALA A 194 11.85 -7.54 -1.41
CA ALA A 194 12.43 -8.73 -2.02
C ALA A 194 12.20 -8.75 -3.54
N ALA A 195 11.00 -8.38 -3.99
CA ALA A 195 10.67 -8.32 -5.40
C ALA A 195 11.47 -7.24 -6.16
N VAL A 196 11.63 -6.05 -5.58
CA VAL A 196 12.51 -5.00 -6.13
C VAL A 196 13.96 -5.47 -6.18
N TYR A 197 14.46 -6.09 -5.12
CA TYR A 197 15.80 -6.65 -5.08
C TYR A 197 16.03 -7.65 -6.21
N LEU A 198 15.14 -8.63 -6.37
CA LEU A 198 15.23 -9.64 -7.43
C LEU A 198 15.16 -9.00 -8.81
N THR A 199 14.25 -8.05 -9.00
CA THR A 199 14.04 -7.35 -10.27
C THR A 199 15.30 -6.61 -10.72
N VAL A 200 15.93 -5.85 -9.82
CA VAL A 200 17.18 -5.13 -10.12
C VAL A 200 18.34 -6.11 -10.27
N SER A 201 18.48 -7.09 -9.38
CA SER A 201 19.59 -8.05 -9.39
C SER A 201 19.67 -8.86 -10.68
N ASN A 202 18.51 -9.20 -11.26
CA ASN A 202 18.39 -9.99 -12.48
C ASN A 202 18.38 -9.15 -13.77
N SER A 203 18.43 -7.82 -13.69
CA SER A 203 18.42 -6.94 -14.86
C SER A 203 19.78 -6.26 -15.05
N PRO A 204 20.63 -6.73 -15.99
CA PRO A 204 21.96 -6.14 -16.23
C PRO A 204 21.89 -4.64 -16.52
N ARG A 205 20.83 -4.19 -17.21
CA ARG A 205 20.58 -2.78 -17.51
C ARG A 205 20.28 -1.98 -16.24
N LEU A 206 19.36 -2.45 -15.39
CA LEU A 206 19.03 -1.76 -14.15
C LEU A 206 20.22 -1.72 -13.19
N ARG A 207 21.06 -2.76 -13.14
CA ARG A 207 22.28 -2.74 -12.31
C ARG A 207 23.29 -1.66 -12.69
N LYS A 208 23.30 -1.20 -13.95
CA LYS A 208 24.10 -0.03 -14.36
C LYS A 208 23.51 1.27 -13.80
N PHE A 209 22.19 1.32 -13.71
CA PHE A 209 21.43 2.47 -13.25
C PHE A 209 21.37 2.60 -11.72
N VAL A 210 21.16 1.50 -10.98
CA VAL A 210 20.99 1.45 -9.52
C VAL A 210 21.41 0.09 -8.96
N SER A 211 21.96 0.03 -7.74
CA SER A 211 22.22 -1.24 -7.07
C SER A 211 20.92 -1.81 -6.45
N PRO A 212 20.78 -3.14 -6.32
CA PRO A 212 19.58 -3.73 -5.73
C PRO A 212 19.27 -3.24 -4.31
N VAL A 213 20.29 -3.10 -3.47
CA VAL A 213 20.16 -2.63 -2.09
C VAL A 213 19.73 -1.16 -2.04
N VAL A 214 20.25 -0.32 -2.94
CA VAL A 214 19.83 1.09 -3.04
C VAL A 214 18.39 1.19 -3.53
N ALA A 215 17.96 0.35 -4.47
CA ALA A 215 16.58 0.33 -4.93
C ALA A 215 15.59 -0.07 -3.82
N MET A 216 15.93 -1.07 -2.99
CA MET A 216 15.17 -1.40 -1.79
C MET A 216 15.10 -0.22 -0.81
N GLY A 217 16.22 0.45 -0.59
CA GLY A 217 16.28 1.60 0.30
C GLY A 217 15.49 2.81 -0.19
N LEU A 218 15.44 3.01 -1.51
CA LEU A 218 14.60 4.03 -2.14
C LEU A 218 13.12 3.72 -1.97
N LEU A 219 12.70 2.46 -2.17
CA LEU A 219 11.33 2.03 -1.86
C LEU A 219 11.02 2.34 -0.38
N GLU A 220 11.89 1.95 0.55
CA GLU A 220 11.68 2.15 1.98
C GLU A 220 11.51 3.63 2.36
N LEU A 221 12.40 4.48 1.84
CA LEU A 221 12.39 5.92 2.08
C LEU A 221 11.09 6.54 1.59
N TRP A 222 10.71 6.27 0.34
CA TRP A 222 9.49 6.81 -0.24
C TRP A 222 8.22 6.23 0.40
N CYS A 223 8.28 4.96 0.82
CA CYS A 223 7.47 4.34 1.87
C CYS A 223 7.03 5.33 2.95
N VAL A 224 8.03 5.76 3.70
CA VAL A 224 7.86 6.59 4.89
C VAL A 224 7.51 8.03 4.55
N ILE A 225 8.09 8.59 3.49
CA ILE A 225 7.73 9.93 3.02
C ILE A 225 6.24 9.99 2.71
N MET A 226 5.73 9.06 1.89
CA MET A 226 4.32 9.05 1.49
C MET A 226 3.38 8.88 2.69
N VAL A 227 3.66 7.91 3.57
CA VAL A 227 2.84 7.69 4.77
C VAL A 227 2.87 8.90 5.70
N ASN A 228 4.03 9.54 5.90
CA ASN A 228 4.13 10.74 6.73
C ASN A 228 3.44 11.95 6.09
N GLU A 229 3.52 12.11 4.78
CA GLU A 229 2.81 13.17 4.05
C GLU A 229 1.30 12.98 4.20
N VAL A 230 0.78 11.77 3.98
CA VAL A 230 -0.64 11.47 4.20
C VAL A 230 -1.00 11.75 5.66
N LYS A 231 -0.25 11.22 6.64
CA LYS A 231 -0.53 11.42 8.07
C LYS A 231 -0.54 12.90 8.48
N LYS A 232 0.45 13.68 8.03
CA LYS A 232 0.58 15.11 8.35
C LYS A 232 -0.55 15.91 7.72
N ASN A 233 -0.88 15.63 6.47
CA ASN A 233 -1.89 16.39 5.73
C ASN A 233 -3.31 15.87 5.97
N HIS A 234 -3.50 14.67 6.50
CA HIS A 234 -4.81 14.06 6.78
C HIS A 234 -5.79 15.00 7.51
N PRO A 235 -5.46 15.57 8.69
CA PRO A 235 -6.38 16.50 9.37
C PRO A 235 -6.64 17.77 8.55
N LEU A 236 -5.67 18.23 7.75
CA LEU A 236 -5.81 19.41 6.91
C LEU A 236 -6.73 19.15 5.71
N TYR A 237 -6.64 17.96 5.09
CA TYR A 237 -7.55 17.53 4.03
C TYR A 237 -8.99 17.52 4.53
N HIS A 238 -9.24 16.85 5.66
CA HIS A 238 -10.57 16.75 6.26
C HIS A 238 -11.13 18.12 6.65
N ALA A 239 -10.33 18.99 7.27
CA ALA A 239 -10.76 20.35 7.62
C ALA A 239 -11.14 21.16 6.38
N TYR A 240 -10.29 21.13 5.35
CA TYR A 240 -10.51 21.88 4.12
C TYR A 240 -11.76 21.42 3.37
N VAL A 241 -11.93 20.11 3.20
CA VAL A 241 -13.10 19.53 2.50
C VAL A 241 -14.39 19.79 3.28
N SER A 242 -14.33 19.77 4.62
CA SER A 242 -15.50 20.12 5.45
C SER A 242 -15.93 21.58 5.26
N GLU A 243 -14.99 22.48 5.01
CA GLU A 243 -15.25 23.90 4.70
C GLU A 243 -15.64 24.13 3.23
N HIS A 244 -15.27 23.21 2.34
CA HIS A 244 -15.44 23.31 0.88
C HIS A 244 -16.01 22.00 0.31
N PRO A 245 -17.28 21.67 0.60
CA PRO A 245 -17.88 20.40 0.18
C PRO A 245 -17.95 20.25 -1.35
N ASP A 246 -17.99 21.37 -2.08
CA ASP A 246 -18.06 21.40 -3.55
C ASP A 246 -16.68 21.56 -4.21
N MET A 247 -15.59 21.19 -3.53
CA MET A 247 -14.25 21.37 -4.08
C MET A 247 -14.01 20.56 -5.37
N ASP A 248 -13.35 21.19 -6.34
CA ASP A 248 -12.88 20.55 -7.57
C ASP A 248 -11.60 19.72 -7.29
N PRO A 249 -11.38 18.57 -7.97
CA PRO A 249 -10.12 17.83 -7.90
C PRO A 249 -8.85 18.66 -8.16
N GLY A 250 -8.91 19.80 -8.85
CA GLY A 250 -7.73 20.63 -9.07
C GLY A 250 -6.65 19.97 -9.95
N ALA A 251 -5.43 20.51 -9.94
CA ALA A 251 -4.37 20.05 -10.84
C ALA A 251 -3.73 18.71 -10.39
N PRO A 252 -3.30 17.85 -11.33
CA PRO A 252 -2.58 16.61 -11.01
C PRO A 252 -1.40 16.81 -10.06
N TYR A 253 -1.26 15.90 -9.09
CA TYR A 253 -0.25 15.90 -8.02
C TYR A 253 -0.28 17.10 -7.06
N SER A 254 -1.24 18.01 -7.19
CA SER A 254 -1.40 19.14 -6.28
C SER A 254 -1.92 18.70 -4.90
N TRP A 255 -1.77 19.59 -3.92
CA TRP A 255 -2.33 19.34 -2.58
C TRP A 255 -3.86 19.21 -2.63
N PHE A 256 -4.54 20.04 -3.43
CA PHE A 256 -6.00 20.02 -3.58
C PHE A 256 -6.49 18.71 -4.18
N GLN A 257 -5.80 18.19 -5.21
CA GLN A 257 -6.14 16.89 -5.77
C GLN A 257 -5.98 15.76 -4.76
N ARG A 258 -4.91 15.77 -3.98
CA ARG A 258 -4.74 14.76 -2.93
C ARG A 258 -5.81 14.87 -1.85
N ALA A 259 -6.21 16.09 -1.47
CA ALA A 259 -7.30 16.31 -0.53
C ALA A 259 -8.64 15.77 -1.08
N TYR A 260 -8.94 16.06 -2.34
CA TYR A 260 -10.14 15.56 -3.02
C TYR A 260 -10.14 14.04 -3.14
N MET A 261 -9.06 13.47 -3.67
CA MET A 261 -8.93 12.02 -3.85
C MET A 261 -8.96 11.29 -2.50
N HIS A 262 -8.38 11.86 -1.46
CA HIS A 262 -8.45 11.30 -0.12
C HIS A 262 -9.85 11.41 0.48
N CYS A 263 -10.39 12.61 0.65
CA CYS A 263 -11.62 12.82 1.42
C CYS A 263 -12.89 12.50 0.65
N ILE A 264 -12.97 12.79 -0.64
CA ILE A 264 -14.19 12.57 -1.44
C ILE A 264 -14.13 11.20 -2.09
N VAL A 265 -13.12 10.96 -2.93
CA VAL A 265 -13.05 9.70 -3.69
C VAL A 265 -12.85 8.51 -2.75
N HIS A 266 -11.85 8.55 -1.88
CA HIS A 266 -11.57 7.40 -1.04
C HIS A 266 -12.46 7.27 0.20
N HIS A 267 -12.62 8.32 1.00
CA HIS A 267 -13.42 8.23 2.22
C HIS A 267 -14.93 8.11 1.95
N GLU A 268 -15.48 8.73 0.90
CA GLU A 268 -16.92 8.63 0.61
C GLU A 268 -17.24 7.45 -0.31
N THR A 269 -16.47 7.25 -1.39
CA THR A 269 -16.81 6.25 -2.40
C THR A 269 -16.00 4.95 -2.31
N GLY A 270 -14.90 4.92 -1.54
CA GLY A 270 -14.08 3.72 -1.38
C GLY A 270 -13.07 3.44 -2.50
N TYR A 271 -12.93 4.37 -3.45
CA TYR A 271 -11.93 4.26 -4.50
C TYR A 271 -10.52 4.65 -4.01
N SER A 272 -9.53 4.52 -4.88
CA SER A 272 -8.13 4.87 -4.65
C SER A 272 -7.91 6.35 -4.29
N PHE A 273 -6.80 6.64 -3.60
CA PHE A 273 -6.49 8.00 -3.11
C PHE A 273 -5.09 8.51 -3.45
N SER A 274 -4.32 7.85 -4.33
CA SER A 274 -2.92 8.25 -4.49
C SER A 274 -2.74 9.65 -5.08
N GLY A 275 -3.73 10.12 -5.85
CA GLY A 275 -3.64 11.33 -6.65
C GLY A 275 -2.73 11.16 -7.86
N ASP A 276 -2.48 9.90 -8.27
CA ASP A 276 -1.70 9.57 -9.46
C ASP A 276 -2.65 9.17 -10.59
N PRO A 277 -2.74 9.97 -11.67
CA PRO A 277 -3.70 9.74 -12.74
C PRO A 277 -3.41 8.47 -13.56
N LEU A 278 -2.24 7.84 -13.39
CA LEU A 278 -1.89 6.57 -14.05
C LEU A 278 -2.20 5.37 -13.17
N LEU A 279 -2.04 5.50 -11.85
CA LEU A 279 -2.20 4.38 -10.91
C LEU A 279 -3.62 4.27 -10.38
N ASP A 280 -4.28 5.38 -10.06
CA ASP A 280 -5.63 5.37 -9.47
C ASP A 280 -6.63 4.58 -10.34
N PRO A 281 -6.75 4.82 -11.67
CA PRO A 281 -7.68 4.05 -12.50
C PRO A 281 -7.37 2.56 -12.58
N LEU A 282 -6.10 2.16 -12.44
CA LEU A 282 -5.71 0.74 -12.44
C LEU A 282 -6.24 0.03 -11.20
N TYR A 283 -6.09 0.65 -10.02
CA TYR A 283 -6.56 0.06 -8.77
C TYR A 283 -8.08 0.13 -8.64
N ASP A 284 -8.71 1.22 -9.07
CA ASP A 284 -10.18 1.36 -9.10
C ASP A 284 -10.81 0.31 -10.02
N GLY A 285 -10.32 0.19 -11.26
CA GLY A 285 -10.82 -0.81 -12.19
C GLY A 285 -10.58 -2.24 -11.71
N THR A 286 -9.45 -2.51 -11.04
CA THR A 286 -9.20 -3.82 -10.43
C THR A 286 -10.18 -4.10 -9.29
N LEU A 287 -10.50 -3.09 -8.47
CA LEU A 287 -11.44 -3.23 -7.35
C LEU A 287 -12.85 -3.52 -7.86
N GLU A 288 -13.28 -2.85 -8.93
CA GLU A 288 -14.56 -3.14 -9.59
C GLU A 288 -14.60 -4.56 -10.17
N VAL A 289 -13.54 -5.00 -10.85
CA VAL A 289 -13.44 -6.37 -11.39
C VAL A 289 -13.47 -7.41 -10.26
N TYR A 290 -12.73 -7.14 -9.18
CA TYR A 290 -12.75 -7.98 -7.98
C TYR A 290 -14.17 -8.08 -7.42
N ALA A 291 -14.84 -6.95 -7.22
CA ALA A 291 -16.19 -6.90 -6.67
C ALA A 291 -17.21 -7.62 -7.55
N TRP A 292 -17.16 -7.40 -8.87
CA TRP A 292 -18.04 -8.08 -9.81
C TRP A 292 -17.84 -9.60 -9.80
N LEU A 293 -16.59 -10.07 -9.84
CA LEU A 293 -16.29 -11.50 -9.77
C LEU A 293 -16.69 -12.11 -8.43
N HIS A 294 -16.33 -11.45 -7.33
CA HIS A 294 -16.59 -11.93 -5.96
C HIS A 294 -18.09 -11.99 -5.66
N ASN A 295 -18.82 -10.90 -5.91
CA ASN A 295 -20.20 -10.74 -5.45
C ASN A 295 -21.22 -11.21 -6.48
N LYS A 296 -21.00 -10.98 -7.78
CA LYS A 296 -22.01 -11.25 -8.82
C LYS A 296 -21.80 -12.58 -9.54
N VAL A 297 -20.55 -12.95 -9.82
CA VAL A 297 -20.24 -14.17 -10.57
C VAL A 297 -20.12 -15.38 -9.64
N LEU A 298 -19.31 -15.24 -8.60
CA LEU A 298 -18.97 -16.35 -7.69
C LEU A 298 -19.85 -16.37 -6.43
N ASN A 299 -20.45 -15.23 -6.06
CA ASN A 299 -21.28 -15.04 -4.87
C ASN A 299 -20.63 -15.62 -3.60
N LEU A 300 -19.39 -15.20 -3.34
CA LEU A 300 -18.59 -15.74 -2.24
C LEU A 300 -19.00 -15.13 -0.91
N ALA A 301 -19.30 -15.97 0.08
CA ALA A 301 -19.54 -15.53 1.45
C ALA A 301 -18.22 -15.09 2.12
N LEU A 302 -18.29 -14.01 2.91
CA LEU A 302 -17.17 -13.56 3.76
C LEU A 302 -16.70 -14.72 4.65
N ASP A 303 -15.38 -14.82 4.86
CA ASP A 303 -14.70 -15.86 5.64
C ASP A 303 -14.89 -17.31 5.19
N SER A 304 -15.57 -17.55 4.07
CA SER A 304 -15.55 -18.86 3.43
C SER A 304 -14.15 -19.19 2.91
N THR A 305 -13.81 -20.48 2.86
CA THR A 305 -12.54 -20.93 2.23
C THR A 305 -12.41 -20.41 0.79
N ALA A 306 -13.52 -20.35 0.05
CA ALA A 306 -13.54 -19.84 -1.32
C ALA A 306 -13.19 -18.35 -1.38
N HIS A 307 -13.75 -17.53 -0.48
CA HIS A 307 -13.35 -16.12 -0.32
C HIS A 307 -11.85 -15.99 -0.05
N HIS A 308 -11.30 -16.74 0.91
CA HIS A 308 -9.86 -16.67 1.22
C HIS A 308 -8.95 -17.03 0.04
N VAL A 309 -9.29 -18.10 -0.70
CA VAL A 309 -8.54 -18.50 -1.88
C VAL A 309 -8.63 -17.43 -2.97
N PHE A 310 -9.82 -16.87 -3.19
CA PHE A 310 -10.05 -15.83 -4.18
C PHE A 310 -9.29 -14.54 -3.85
N SER A 311 -9.41 -14.03 -2.62
CA SER A 311 -8.68 -12.86 -2.13
C SER A 311 -7.16 -13.05 -2.22
N THR A 312 -6.67 -14.24 -1.86
CA THR A 312 -5.24 -14.59 -1.96
C THR A 312 -4.75 -14.59 -3.41
N ALA A 313 -5.54 -15.13 -4.34
CA ALA A 313 -5.18 -15.13 -5.75
C ALA A 313 -5.07 -13.69 -6.30
N PHE A 314 -5.99 -12.81 -5.92
CA PHE A 314 -5.96 -11.40 -6.31
C PHE A 314 -4.81 -10.62 -5.67
N ASP A 315 -4.48 -10.88 -4.40
CA ASP A 315 -3.31 -10.31 -3.74
C ASP A 315 -2.02 -10.66 -4.47
N VAL A 316 -1.83 -11.93 -4.82
CA VAL A 316 -0.66 -12.37 -5.60
C VAL A 316 -0.65 -11.72 -6.97
N LEU A 317 -1.80 -11.68 -7.66
CA LEU A 317 -1.91 -11.04 -8.97
C LEU A 317 -1.53 -9.56 -8.92
N MET A 318 -2.05 -8.82 -7.94
CA MET A 318 -1.75 -7.40 -7.75
C MET A 318 -0.31 -7.18 -7.33
N GLY A 319 0.23 -8.06 -6.47
CA GLY A 319 1.62 -8.00 -6.06
C GLY A 319 2.57 -8.22 -7.24
N VAL A 320 2.26 -9.16 -8.13
CA VAL A 320 3.04 -9.40 -9.36
C VAL A 320 2.88 -8.23 -10.32
N SER A 321 1.67 -7.69 -10.48
CA SER A 321 1.38 -6.56 -11.36
C SER A 321 2.08 -5.28 -10.90
N GLY A 322 2.05 -4.98 -9.60
CA GLY A 322 2.77 -3.87 -8.99
C GLY A 322 4.29 -3.98 -9.18
N VAL A 323 4.86 -5.18 -9.01
CA VAL A 323 6.29 -5.42 -9.30
C VAL A 323 6.60 -5.26 -10.79
N GLY A 324 5.73 -5.75 -11.67
CA GLY A 324 5.84 -5.57 -13.11
C GLY A 324 5.83 -4.08 -13.49
N LEU A 325 4.95 -3.29 -12.87
CA LEU A 325 4.86 -1.86 -13.07
C LEU A 325 6.12 -1.14 -12.57
N CYS A 326 6.59 -1.45 -11.35
CA CYS A 326 7.87 -0.95 -10.84
C CYS A 326 9.04 -1.29 -11.77
N TRP A 327 9.04 -2.49 -12.37
CA TRP A 327 10.03 -2.87 -13.37
C TRP A 327 9.95 -2.01 -14.63
N ILE A 328 8.76 -1.81 -15.20
CA ILE A 328 8.55 -0.94 -16.37
C ILE A 328 9.07 0.47 -16.08
N ILE A 329 8.69 1.04 -14.93
CA ILE A 329 9.11 2.39 -14.51
C ILE A 329 10.64 2.45 -14.38
N ALA A 330 11.25 1.44 -13.75
CA ALA A 330 12.71 1.37 -13.64
C ALA A 330 13.40 1.29 -15.00
N GLN A 331 12.82 0.58 -15.98
CA GLN A 331 13.34 0.54 -17.36
C GLN A 331 13.25 1.90 -18.04
N VAL A 332 12.15 2.63 -17.86
CA VAL A 332 11.96 3.99 -18.39
C VAL A 332 12.97 4.95 -17.75
N CYS A 333 13.10 4.97 -16.42
CA CYS A 333 14.09 5.79 -15.73
C CYS A 333 15.53 5.47 -16.18
N SER A 334 15.86 4.18 -16.33
CA SER A 334 17.16 3.75 -16.85
C SER A 334 17.38 4.18 -18.31
N PHE A 335 16.35 4.14 -19.14
CA PHE A 335 16.41 4.64 -20.52
C PHE A 335 16.71 6.12 -20.56
N VAL A 336 15.91 6.94 -19.87
CA VAL A 336 16.10 8.39 -19.82
C VAL A 336 17.49 8.73 -19.31
N TYR A 337 17.93 8.11 -18.21
CA TYR A 337 19.28 8.29 -17.68
C TYR A 337 20.34 7.98 -18.74
N SER A 338 20.23 6.84 -19.43
CA SER A 338 21.22 6.43 -20.44
C SER A 338 21.23 7.39 -21.62
N THR A 339 20.06 7.80 -22.12
CA THR A 339 19.94 8.72 -23.27
C THR A 339 20.53 10.09 -22.95
N VAL A 340 20.29 10.62 -21.75
CA VAL A 340 20.79 11.94 -21.32
C VAL A 340 22.30 11.92 -21.03
N THR A 341 22.81 10.81 -20.50
CA THR A 341 24.23 10.73 -20.06
C THR A 341 25.18 10.13 -21.11
N SER A 342 24.68 9.41 -22.12
CA SER A 342 25.54 8.86 -23.19
C SER A 342 26.37 9.92 -23.92
N PRO A 343 25.84 11.12 -24.26
CA PRO A 343 26.63 12.19 -24.88
C PRO A 343 27.70 12.80 -23.95
N LEU A 344 27.60 12.56 -22.64
CA LEU A 344 28.48 13.12 -21.62
C LEU A 344 29.57 12.12 -21.17
N ALA A 345 29.51 10.88 -21.66
CA ALA A 345 30.54 9.90 -21.37
C ALA A 345 31.84 10.30 -22.10
N PRO A 346 33.00 10.28 -21.42
CA PRO A 346 34.28 10.48 -22.10
C PRO A 346 34.44 9.41 -23.19
N ALA A 347 34.83 9.86 -24.38
CA ALA A 347 35.01 9.04 -25.59
C ALA A 347 36.07 7.94 -25.40
#